data_AF-A0A2G2R3G9-F1
#
_entry.id   AF-A0A2G2R3G9-F1
#
_cell.length_a   1.000
_cell.length_b   1.000
_cell.length_c   1.000
_cell.angle_alpha   90.00
_cell.angle_beta   90.00
_cell.angle_gamma   90.00
#
_symmetry.space_group_name_H-M   'P 1'
#
loop_
_entity.id
_entity.type
_entity.pdbx_description
1 polymer ?
#
loop_
_entity_poly.entity_id
_entity_poly.type
_entity_poly.pdbx_seq_one_letter_code
_entity_poly.pdbx_strand_id
1 'polypeptide(L)'
;MFDSPTCDWCEVWDEEIAPVYGKTEEGRAAPLRRHSIHDERPDDLKHLKGIVYTPTFVLMDQGKEIGRIAGYPGEDFFWFMLDELLTKVPAKNEQTKASKE
;
A
#
# COMPACT_ATOMS: atom_id res chain seq x y z
N MET A 1 -3.26 -1.24 3.73
CA MET A 1 -2.87 -2.24 4.74
C MET A 1 -4.03 -3.17 4.99
N PHE A 2 -3.78 -4.46 4.89
CA PHE A 2 -4.66 -5.48 5.41
C PHE A 2 -4.22 -5.86 6.82
N ASP A 3 -5.15 -5.84 7.75
CA ASP A 3 -4.95 -6.07 9.17
C ASP A 3 -5.91 -7.14 9.71
N SER A 4 -5.74 -7.49 10.98
CA SER A 4 -6.69 -8.31 11.72
C SER A 4 -6.72 -7.87 13.19
N PRO A 5 -7.80 -8.19 13.95
CA PRO A 5 -7.92 -7.81 15.36
C PRO A 5 -6.87 -8.41 16.30
N THR A 6 -6.11 -9.43 15.86
CA THR A 6 -5.11 -10.14 16.67
C THR A 6 -3.70 -9.97 16.11
N CYS A 7 -3.45 -8.85 15.43
CA CYS A 7 -2.21 -8.62 14.70
C CYS A 7 -1.26 -7.71 15.50
N ASP A 8 -0.39 -8.30 16.32
CA ASP A 8 0.59 -7.54 17.11
C ASP A 8 1.47 -6.66 16.21
N TRP A 9 1.92 -7.18 15.06
CA TRP A 9 2.75 -6.41 14.11
C TRP A 9 2.00 -5.28 13.41
N CYS A 10 0.68 -5.32 13.35
CA CYS A 10 -0.12 -4.20 12.85
C CYS A 10 -0.09 -3.06 13.86
N GLU A 11 -0.18 -3.39 15.16
CA GLU A 11 -0.08 -2.41 16.25
C GLU A 11 1.29 -1.75 16.26
N VAL A 12 2.38 -2.52 16.12
CA VAL A 12 3.75 -1.96 16.04
C VAL A 12 3.87 -0.97 14.85
N TRP A 13 3.36 -1.33 13.67
CA TRP A 13 3.36 -0.42 12.52
C TRP A 13 2.52 0.84 12.78
N ASP A 14 1.39 0.70 13.47
CA ASP A 14 0.51 1.82 13.83
C ASP A 14 1.17 2.78 14.85
N GLU A 15 2.04 2.28 15.72
CA GLU A 15 2.79 3.11 16.67
C GLU A 15 3.98 3.82 16.01
N GLU A 16 4.74 3.10 15.17
CA GLU A 16 5.99 3.61 14.59
C GLU A 16 5.75 4.46 13.33
N ILE A 17 4.94 3.96 12.40
CA ILE A 17 4.85 4.51 11.04
C ILE A 17 3.59 5.35 10.83
N ALA A 18 2.42 4.86 11.26
CA ALA A 18 1.15 5.52 10.97
C ALA A 18 1.08 7.02 11.36
N PRO A 19 1.69 7.50 12.47
CA PRO A 19 1.61 8.91 12.87
C PRO A 19 2.33 9.87 11.91
N VAL A 20 3.30 9.36 11.15
CA VAL A 20 4.10 10.12 10.20
C VAL A 20 3.78 9.79 8.75
N TYR A 21 3.23 8.61 8.45
CA TYR A 21 3.03 8.10 7.09
C TYR A 21 2.41 9.13 6.13
N GLY A 22 1.24 9.68 6.46
CA GLY A 22 0.57 10.66 5.59
C GLY A 22 1.29 12.00 5.43
N LYS A 23 2.35 12.25 6.22
CA LYS A 23 3.16 13.47 6.16
C LYS A 23 4.38 13.31 5.25
N THR A 24 4.80 12.08 4.95
CA THR A 24 5.94 11.80 4.07
C THR A 24 5.57 11.93 2.59
N GLU A 25 6.54 11.89 1.69
CA GLU A 25 6.28 11.92 0.24
C GLU A 25 5.68 10.59 -0.23
N GLU A 26 6.18 9.48 0.29
CA GLU A 26 5.72 8.12 0.01
C GLU A 26 4.25 7.94 0.40
N GLY A 27 3.86 8.38 1.60
CA GLY A 27 2.47 8.26 2.05
C GLY A 27 1.51 9.21 1.35
N ARG A 28 2.01 10.32 0.77
CA ARG A 28 1.22 11.17 -0.13
C ARG A 28 1.09 10.54 -1.52
N ALA A 29 2.14 9.89 -2.01
CA ALA A 29 2.13 9.17 -3.28
C ALA A 29 1.23 7.92 -3.22
N ALA A 30 1.19 7.24 -2.08
CA ALA A 30 0.37 6.07 -1.82
C ALA A 30 -0.44 6.22 -0.51
N PRO A 31 -1.58 6.94 -0.53
CA PRO A 31 -2.41 7.11 0.66
C PRO A 31 -2.86 5.78 1.27
N LEU A 32 -2.71 5.65 2.59
CA LEU A 32 -3.05 4.42 3.30
C LEU A 32 -4.58 4.23 3.40
N ARG A 33 -5.05 3.07 2.97
CA ARG A 33 -6.38 2.54 3.30
C ARG A 33 -6.24 1.24 4.10
N ARG A 34 -7.00 1.11 5.20
CA ARG A 34 -7.06 -0.11 6.01
C ARG A 34 -8.26 -0.99 5.62
N HIS A 35 -8.11 -2.31 5.75
CA HIS A 35 -9.20 -3.27 5.56
C HIS A 35 -8.87 -4.59 6.26
N SER A 36 -9.78 -5.09 7.09
CA SER A 36 -9.59 -6.37 7.78
C SER A 36 -9.54 -7.53 6.79
N ILE A 37 -8.67 -8.50 7.02
CA ILE A 37 -8.65 -9.74 6.22
C ILE A 37 -9.90 -10.60 6.42
N HIS A 38 -10.66 -10.38 7.49
CA HIS A 38 -11.88 -11.12 7.81
C HIS A 38 -13.14 -10.54 7.17
N ASP A 39 -13.06 -9.30 6.69
CA ASP A 39 -14.20 -8.63 6.06
C ASP A 39 -14.36 -9.06 4.60
N GLU A 40 -15.57 -8.93 4.08
CA GLU A 40 -15.82 -9.11 2.65
C GLU A 40 -15.08 -8.04 1.84
N ARG A 41 -14.36 -8.48 0.79
CA ARG A 41 -13.61 -7.56 -0.07
C ARG A 41 -14.58 -6.68 -0.88
N PRO A 42 -14.44 -5.33 -0.85
CA PRO A 42 -15.19 -4.45 -1.73
C PRO A 42 -14.76 -4.65 -3.18
N ASP A 43 -15.58 -4.21 -4.14
CA ASP A 43 -15.41 -4.49 -5.57
C ASP A 43 -14.01 -4.14 -6.11
N ASP A 44 -13.43 -3.04 -5.64
CA ASP A 44 -12.10 -2.58 -6.02
C ASP A 44 -10.95 -3.48 -5.50
N LEU A 45 -11.23 -4.34 -4.51
CA LEU A 45 -10.27 -5.27 -3.89
C LEU A 45 -10.62 -6.75 -4.09
N LYS A 46 -11.79 -7.08 -4.67
CA LYS A 46 -12.26 -8.48 -4.87
C LYS A 46 -11.29 -9.34 -5.68
N HIS A 47 -10.52 -8.73 -6.57
CA HIS A 47 -9.57 -9.44 -7.42
C HIS A 47 -8.27 -9.80 -6.67
N LEU A 48 -8.00 -9.19 -5.51
CA LEU A 48 -6.82 -9.47 -4.70
C LEU A 48 -6.96 -10.83 -4.04
N LYS A 49 -5.97 -11.70 -4.26
CA LYS A 49 -5.93 -13.07 -3.71
C LYS A 49 -4.71 -13.26 -2.81
N GLY A 50 -4.77 -14.28 -1.95
CA GLY A 50 -3.63 -14.76 -1.17
C GLY A 50 -3.13 -13.79 -0.09
N ILE A 51 -3.99 -12.93 0.44
CA ILE A 51 -3.66 -12.07 1.59
C ILE A 51 -4.06 -12.81 2.85
N VAL A 52 -3.14 -13.60 3.39
CA VAL A 52 -3.35 -14.46 4.57
C VAL A 52 -2.49 -14.07 5.77
N TYR A 53 -1.53 -13.15 5.58
CA TYR A 53 -0.65 -12.64 6.62
C TYR A 53 -0.97 -11.18 6.91
N THR A 54 -0.85 -10.76 8.17
CA THR A 54 -1.07 -9.38 8.61
C THR A 54 0.15 -8.87 9.40
N PRO A 55 0.58 -7.60 9.21
CA PRO A 55 0.06 -6.67 8.20
C PRO A 55 0.49 -7.06 6.78
N THR A 56 -0.36 -6.82 5.78
CA THR A 56 0.05 -6.86 4.36
C THR A 56 -0.26 -5.52 3.71
N PHE A 57 0.73 -4.86 3.11
CA PHE A 57 0.57 -3.59 2.41
C PHE A 57 0.52 -3.87 0.92
N VAL A 58 -0.64 -3.67 0.29
CA VAL A 58 -0.80 -3.82 -1.16
C VAL A 58 -0.77 -2.43 -1.78
N LEU A 59 0.17 -2.18 -2.69
CA LEU A 59 0.22 -0.97 -3.50
C LEU A 59 -0.68 -1.17 -4.72
N MET A 60 -1.64 -0.26 -4.86
CA MET A 60 -2.61 -0.25 -5.94
C MET A 60 -2.38 0.97 -6.83
N ASP A 61 -2.44 0.78 -8.14
CA ASP A 61 -2.50 1.88 -9.12
C ASP A 61 -3.54 1.58 -10.20
N GLN A 62 -4.39 2.55 -10.50
CA GLN A 62 -5.49 2.43 -11.48
C GLN A 62 -6.34 1.14 -11.34
N GLY A 63 -6.61 0.71 -10.11
CA GLY A 63 -7.40 -0.49 -9.82
C GLY A 63 -6.65 -1.82 -10.01
N LYS A 64 -5.33 -1.79 -10.18
CA LYS A 64 -4.47 -2.97 -10.29
C LYS A 64 -3.46 -3.00 -9.15
N GLU A 65 -3.14 -4.21 -8.70
CA GLU A 65 -2.02 -4.43 -7.80
C GLU A 65 -0.69 -4.25 -8.53
N ILE A 66 0.17 -3.38 -7.99
CA ILE A 66 1.56 -3.20 -8.44
C ILE A 66 2.49 -4.16 -7.70
N GLY A 67 2.21 -4.39 -6.42
CA GLY A 67 2.94 -5.33 -5.58
C GLY A 67 2.53 -5.19 -4.12
N ARG A 68 3.19 -5.96 -3.23
CA ARG A 68 2.86 -5.97 -1.81
C ARG A 68 4.06 -6.21 -0.92
N ILE A 69 3.97 -5.70 0.31
CA ILE A 69 4.85 -6.01 1.43
C ILE A 69 4.07 -6.91 2.39
N ALA A 70 4.59 -8.09 2.70
CA ALA A 70 3.97 -9.01 3.65
C ALA A 70 4.76 -9.02 4.96
N GLY A 71 4.10 -8.63 6.05
CA GLY A 71 4.69 -8.45 7.36
C GLY A 71 5.29 -7.06 7.58
N TYR A 72 5.82 -6.86 8.79
CA TYR A 72 6.50 -5.65 9.20
C TYR A 72 7.75 -6.01 10.01
N PRO A 73 8.94 -6.07 9.39
CA PRO A 73 10.19 -6.41 10.08
C PRO A 73 10.83 -5.21 10.79
N GLY A 74 10.31 -3.99 10.62
CA GLY A 74 10.79 -2.75 11.21
C GLY A 74 10.74 -1.56 10.25
N GLU A 75 10.95 -0.36 10.79
CA GLU A 75 10.79 0.92 10.10
C GLU A 75 11.65 1.04 8.83
N ASP A 76 12.97 0.91 8.96
CA ASP A 76 13.91 1.09 7.83
C ASP A 76 13.58 0.16 6.64
N PHE A 77 13.21 -1.08 6.94
CA PHE A 77 12.84 -2.06 5.94
C PHE A 77 11.51 -1.70 5.26
N PHE A 78 10.53 -1.22 6.03
CA PHE A 78 9.25 -0.81 5.46
C PHE A 78 9.42 0.33 4.46
N TRP A 79 10.19 1.37 4.81
CA TRP A 79 10.44 2.49 3.91
C TRP A 79 11.20 2.07 2.67
N PHE A 80 12.26 1.26 2.82
CA PHE A 80 13.02 0.74 1.69
C PHE A 80 12.13 -0.06 0.72
N MET A 81 11.34 -1.01 1.23
CA MET A 81 10.45 -1.83 0.40
C MET A 81 9.34 -1.01 -0.25
N LEU A 82 8.82 0.01 0.45
CA LEU A 82 7.81 0.90 -0.11
C LEU A 82 8.37 1.73 -1.26
N ASP A 83 9.57 2.28 -1.10
CA ASP A 83 10.26 2.99 -2.18
C ASP A 83 10.45 2.09 -3.41
N GLU A 84 10.94 0.86 -3.23
CA GLU A 84 11.07 -0.11 -4.32
C GLU A 84 9.73 -0.40 -5.01
N LEU A 85 8.61 -0.47 -4.28
CA LEU A 85 7.28 -0.63 -4.88
C LEU A 85 6.84 0.62 -5.65
N LEU A 86 7.12 1.82 -5.13
CA LEU A 86 6.78 3.08 -5.77
C LEU A 86 7.52 3.27 -7.09
N THR A 87 8.78 2.80 -7.21
CA THR A 87 9.52 2.82 -8.49
C THR A 87 8.85 2.01 -9.61
N LYS A 88 7.99 1.04 -9.26
CA LYS A 88 7.28 0.18 -10.20
C LYS A 88 5.95 0.79 -10.67
N VAL A 89 5.50 1.87 -10.04
CA VAL A 89 4.32 2.60 -10.50
C VAL A 89 4.67 3.23 -11.84
N PRO A 90 3.92 2.91 -12.92
CA PRO A 90 4.17 3.54 -14.21
C PRO A 90 4.08 5.05 -14.04
N ALA A 91 5.09 5.79 -14.52
CA ALA A 91 4.97 7.24 -14.62
C ALA A 91 3.65 7.55 -15.32
N LYS A 92 2.83 8.43 -14.74
CA LYS A 92 1.62 8.94 -15.39
C LYS A 92 2.07 9.58 -16.71
N ASN A 93 2.09 8.81 -17.78
CA ASN A 93 2.44 9.29 -19.09
C ASN A 93 1.49 10.45 -19.39
N GLU A 94 2.10 11.59 -19.67
CA GLU A 94 1.48 12.79 -20.20
C GLU A 94 0.43 12.43 -21.25
N GLN A 95 -0.82 12.36 -20.83
CA GLN A 95 -1.98 12.52 -21.70
C GLN A 95 -2.23 14.01 -21.89
N THR A 96 -1.18 14.71 -22.36
CA THR A 96 -1.26 16.00 -23.04
C THR A 96 -0.51 15.87 -24.36
N LYS A 97 -0.84 14.82 -25.13
CA LYS A 97 -0.52 14.74 -26.56
C LYS A 97 -1.78 15.09 -27.36
N ALA A 98 -2.24 16.31 -27.19
CA ALA A 98 -3.22 17.01 -28.02
C ALA A 98 -3.04 18.51 -27.76
N SER A 99 -2.07 19.17 -28.38
CA SER A 99 -2.35 19.93 -29.58
C SER A 99 -1.08 19.98 -30.43
N LYS A 100 -1.19 19.36 -31.60
CA LYS A 100 -0.23 19.43 -32.70
C LYS A 100 -0.81 20.46 -33.68
N GLU A 101 0.05 21.39 -34.10
CA GLU A 101 -0.09 22.41 -35.16
C GLU A 101 -1.10 23.54 -34.97
#